data_AF-A0A924N600-F1
#
_entry.id   AF-A0A924N600-F1
#
_cell.length_a   1.000
_cell.length_b   1.000
_cell.length_c   1.000
_cell.angle_alpha   90.00
_cell.angle_beta   90.00
_cell.angle_gamma   90.00
#
_symmetry.space_group_name_H-M   'P 1'
#
loop_
_entity.id
_entity.type
_entity.pdbx_description
1 polymer ?
#
loop_
_entity_poly.entity_id
_entity_poly.type
_entity_poly.pdbx_seq_one_letter_code
_entity_poly.pdbx_strand_id
1 'polypeptide(L)'
;MTQTSQPSVLIVEDEICIRDVLVELFDVDGTVVVAAASLERAKAMLASRSFDLIITDIRLGGRRDGGLQVMAAAGVLSPQATV
;
A
#
# COMPACT_ATOMS: atom_id res chain seq x y z
N MET A 1 -18.54 -7.12 -22.46
CA MET A 1 -17.12 -7.23 -22.02
C MET A 1 -17.01 -6.37 -20.78
N THR A 2 -17.12 -6.98 -19.59
CA THR A 2 -17.02 -6.26 -18.33
C THR A 2 -15.58 -5.80 -18.15
N GLN A 3 -15.37 -4.49 -18.09
CA GLN A 3 -14.09 -3.87 -17.81
C GLN A 3 -13.73 -4.21 -16.36
N THR A 4 -13.06 -5.33 -16.14
CA THR A 4 -12.52 -5.71 -14.83
C THR A 4 -11.29 -4.85 -14.59
N SER A 5 -11.45 -3.73 -13.88
CA SER A 5 -10.31 -3.03 -13.30
C SER A 5 -9.51 -4.04 -12.47
N GLN A 6 -8.23 -4.16 -12.78
CA GLN A 6 -7.30 -5.01 -12.04
C GLN A 6 -7.20 -4.47 -10.60
N PRO A 7 -7.43 -5.30 -9.56
CA PRO A 7 -7.27 -4.87 -8.18
C PRO A 7 -5.89 -4.28 -7.95
N SER A 8 -5.80 -3.16 -7.25
CA SER A 8 -4.54 -2.45 -7.00
C SER A 8 -4.20 -2.50 -5.51
N VAL A 9 -3.03 -3.05 -5.18
CA VAL A 9 -2.55 -3.22 -3.80
C VAL A 9 -1.33 -2.33 -3.56
N LEU A 10 -1.36 -1.53 -2.49
CA LEU A 10 -0.21 -0.78 -2.00
C LEU A 10 0.40 -1.46 -0.77
N ILE A 11 1.66 -1.83 -0.84
CA ILE A 11 2.43 -2.37 0.28
C ILE A 11 3.38 -1.29 0.80
N VAL A 12 3.35 -1.01 2.10
CA VAL A 12 4.17 0.01 2.77
C VAL A 12 4.99 -0.65 3.86
N GLU A 13 6.26 -0.88 3.56
CA GLU A 13 7.18 -1.66 4.39
C GLU A 13 8.60 -1.11 4.18
N ASP A 14 9.30 -0.72 5.26
CA ASP A 14 10.65 -0.17 5.18
C ASP A 14 11.71 -1.26 5.03
N GLU A 15 11.48 -2.46 5.56
CA GLU A 15 12.42 -3.58 5.45
C GLU A 15 12.31 -4.25 4.07
N ILE A 16 13.40 -4.19 3.27
CA ILE A 16 13.39 -4.68 1.89
C ILE A 16 13.04 -6.16 1.78
N CYS A 17 13.57 -7.00 2.67
CA CYS A 17 13.31 -8.44 2.66
C CYS A 17 11.83 -8.76 2.88
N ILE A 18 11.19 -8.07 3.83
CA ILE A 18 9.76 -8.26 4.13
C ILE A 18 8.93 -7.70 2.97
N ARG A 19 9.29 -6.53 2.44
CA ARG A 19 8.59 -5.90 1.33
C ARG A 19 8.58 -6.79 0.09
N ASP A 20 9.71 -7.39 -0.27
CA ASP A 20 9.81 -8.26 -1.45
C ASP A 20 8.96 -9.53 -1.28
N VAL A 21 8.98 -10.14 -0.09
CA VAL A 21 8.11 -11.29 0.24
C VAL A 21 6.63 -10.92 0.13
N LEU A 22 6.23 -9.75 0.64
CA LEU A 22 4.86 -9.27 0.51
C LEU A 22 4.49 -9.00 -0.95
N VAL A 23 5.39 -8.41 -1.74
CA VAL A 23 5.14 -8.17 -3.17
C VAL A 23 4.90 -9.50 -3.87
N GLU A 24 5.77 -10.50 -3.68
CA GLU A 24 5.60 -11.83 -4.27
C GLU A 24 4.31 -12.52 -3.81
N LEU A 25 3.90 -12.35 -2.55
CA LEU A 25 2.68 -12.94 -2.02
C LEU A 25 1.40 -12.37 -2.65
N PHE A 26 1.41 -11.08 -2.99
CA PHE A 26 0.27 -10.38 -3.56
C PHE A 26 0.33 -10.25 -5.09
N ASP A 27 1.46 -10.62 -5.71
CA ASP A 27 1.63 -10.68 -7.16
C ASP A 27 0.91 -11.92 -7.73
N VAL A 28 -0.42 -11.86 -7.67
CA VAL A 28 -1.33 -12.87 -8.19
C VAL A 28 -1.93 -12.40 -9.52
N ASP A 29 -2.34 -13.34 -10.36
CA ASP A 29 -2.80 -13.05 -11.71
C ASP A 29 -3.90 -11.97 -11.74
N GLY A 30 -3.63 -10.89 -12.48
CA GLY A 30 -4.56 -9.77 -12.64
C GLY A 30 -4.59 -8.74 -11.50
N THR A 31 -3.65 -8.80 -10.54
CA THR A 31 -3.50 -7.78 -9.47
C THR A 31 -2.29 -6.88 -9.73
N VAL A 32 -2.45 -5.57 -9.54
CA VAL A 32 -1.37 -4.59 -9.65
C VAL A 32 -0.80 -4.33 -8.27
N VAL A 33 0.40 -4.84 -8.00
CA VAL A 33 1.09 -4.62 -6.72
C VAL A 33 2.08 -3.48 -6.81
N VAL A 34 2.10 -2.65 -5.78
CA VAL A 34 2.89 -1.42 -5.73
C VAL A 34 3.50 -1.32 -4.35
N ALA A 35 4.80 -1.05 -4.27
CA ALA A 35 5.51 -1.04 -2.99
C ALA A 35 6.11 0.32 -2.67
N ALA A 36 6.02 0.73 -1.42
CA ALA A 36 6.59 1.95 -0.85
C ALA A 36 7.48 1.62 0.35
N ALA A 37 8.69 2.15 0.37
CA ALA A 37 9.65 1.95 1.46
C ALA A 37 9.49 2.93 2.64
N SER A 38 8.55 3.89 2.52
CA SER A 38 8.39 4.95 3.51
C SER A 38 7.02 5.61 3.42
N LEU A 39 6.63 6.27 4.50
CA LEU A 39 5.38 7.02 4.59
C LEU A 39 5.26 8.08 3.49
N GLU A 40 6.34 8.80 3.19
CA GLU A 40 6.32 9.87 2.20
C GLU A 40 6.09 9.33 0.79
N ARG A 41 6.70 8.18 0.45
CA ARG A 41 6.38 7.50 -0.82
C ARG A 41 4.96 6.97 -0.84
N ALA A 42 4.48 6.38 0.26
CA ALA A 42 3.11 5.90 0.35
C ALA A 42 2.11 7.03 0.12
N LYS A 43 2.28 8.19 0.78
CA LYS A 43 1.45 9.38 0.57
C LYS A 43 1.47 9.87 -0.88
N ALA A 44 2.65 9.95 -1.49
CA ALA A 44 2.77 10.37 -2.90
C ALA A 44 2.02 9.41 -3.84
N MET A 45 2.09 8.10 -3.57
CA MET A 45 1.37 7.08 -4.34
C MET A 45 -0.15 7.18 -4.12
N LEU A 46 -0.60 7.29 -2.87
CA LEU A 46 -2.01 7.47 -2.51
C LEU A 46 -2.63 8.74 -3.10
N ALA A 47 -1.84 9.80 -3.27
CA ALA A 47 -2.28 11.03 -3.93
C ALA A 47 -2.34 10.90 -5.47
N SER A 48 -1.56 9.98 -6.05
CA SER A 48 -1.44 9.82 -7.51
C SER A 48 -2.51 8.88 -8.11
N ARG A 49 -2.97 7.89 -7.34
CA ARG A 49 -3.99 6.93 -7.77
C ARG A 49 -4.68 6.28 -6.57
N SER A 50 -5.85 5.71 -6.83
CA SER A 50 -6.59 4.91 -5.86
C SER A 50 -6.04 3.49 -5.77
N PHE A 51 -6.21 2.89 -4.60
CA PHE A 51 -5.90 1.48 -4.31
C PHE A 51 -7.12 0.81 -3.70
N ASP A 52 -7.25 -0.49 -3.89
CA ASP A 52 -8.33 -1.30 -3.32
C ASP A 52 -7.93 -1.87 -1.95
N LEU A 53 -6.64 -2.17 -1.77
CA LEU A 53 -6.06 -2.68 -0.54
C LEU A 53 -4.74 -1.96 -0.23
N ILE A 54 -4.54 -1.60 1.03
CA ILE A 54 -3.29 -1.04 1.54
C ILE A 54 -2.80 -1.94 2.68
N ILE A 55 -1.57 -2.40 2.55
CA ILE A 55 -0.88 -3.20 3.56
C ILE A 55 0.24 -2.35 4.09
N THR A 56 0.28 -2.12 5.39
CA THR A 56 1.34 -1.31 6.02
C THR A 56 1.87 -2.01 7.24
N ASP A 57 3.18 -1.92 7.45
CA ASP A 57 3.72 -2.21 8.78
C ASP A 57 3.26 -1.15 9.78
N ILE A 58 2.99 -1.59 11.01
CA ILE A 58 2.64 -0.73 12.14
C ILE A 58 3.86 0.13 12.50
N ARG A 59 5.08 -0.43 12.41
CA ARG A 59 6.33 0.21 12.83
C ARG A 59 7.19 0.72 11.69
N LEU A 60 6.59 1.49 10.79
CA LEU A 60 7.31 2.00 9.63
C LEU A 60 8.46 2.98 9.99
N GLY A 61 9.69 2.65 9.56
CA GLY A 61 10.87 3.50 9.72
C GLY A 61 11.29 3.69 11.18
N GLY A 62 11.08 2.65 12.01
CA GLY A 62 11.42 2.65 13.44
C GLY A 62 10.47 3.47 14.32
N ARG A 63 9.39 4.03 13.77
CA ARG A 63 8.38 4.79 14.50
C ARG A 63 7.16 3.94 14.79
N ARG A 64 6.67 3.97 16.04
CA ARG A 64 5.51 3.15 16.48
C ARG A 64 4.18 3.54 15.82
N ASP A 65 4.10 4.74 15.28
CA ASP A 65 2.92 5.33 14.67
C ASP A 65 3.01 5.40 13.14
N GLY A 66 4.07 4.83 12.55
CA GLY A 66 4.32 4.89 11.11
C GLY A 66 3.16 4.31 10.28
N GLY A 67 2.66 3.13 10.65
CA GLY A 67 1.51 2.52 9.97
C GLY A 67 0.20 3.28 10.20
N LEU A 68 0.00 3.84 11.40
CA LEU A 68 -1.19 4.64 11.69
C LEU A 68 -1.25 5.92 10.82
N GLN A 69 -0.10 6.53 10.55
CA GLN A 69 -0.02 7.67 9.64
C GLN A 69 -0.34 7.29 8.18
N VAL A 70 0.00 6.06 7.76
CA VAL A 70 -0.42 5.52 6.45
C VAL A 70 -1.93 5.34 6.41
N MET A 71 -2.52 4.73 7.44
CA MET A 71 -3.98 4.55 7.55
C MET A 71 -4.72 5.90 7.52
N ALA A 72 -4.23 6.89 8.27
CA ALA A 72 -4.81 8.23 8.28
C ALA A 72 -4.72 8.90 6.89
N ALA A 73 -3.59 8.78 6.20
CA ALA A 73 -3.42 9.30 4.85
C ALA A 73 -4.34 8.58 3.85
N ALA A 74 -4.48 7.26 3.97
CA ALA A 74 -5.39 6.46 3.17
C ALA A 74 -6.84 6.89 3.34
N GLY A 75 -7.31 7.12 4.56
CA GLY A 75 -8.67 7.60 4.81
C GLY A 75 -9.00 8.95 4.15
N VAL A 76 -7.98 9.79 3.91
CA VAL A 76 -8.15 11.10 3.25
C VAL A 76 -7.99 10.99 1.72
N LEU A 77 -6.97 10.26 1.26
CA LEU A 77 -6.55 10.23 -0.14
C LEU A 77 -7.16 9.08 -0.94
N SER A 78 -7.57 8.00 -0.27
CA SER A 78 -8.13 6.78 -0.86
C SER A 78 -9.25 6.22 0.04
N PRO A 79 -10.37 6.94 0.22
CA PRO A 79 -11.44 6.57 1.15
C PRO A 79 -12.18 5.26 0.80
N GLN A 80 -11.93 4.69 -0.38
CA GLN A 80 -12.49 3.40 -0.81
C GLN A 80 -11.53 2.23 -0.58
N ALA A 81 -10.27 2.50 -0.23
CA ALA A 81 -9.28 1.47 0.03
C ALA A 81 -9.58 0.77 1.36
N THR A 82 -9.48 -0.56 1.37
CA THR A 82 -9.41 -1.33 2.62
C THR A 82 -7.99 -1.23 3.17
N VAL A 83 -7.85 -0.99 4.47
CA VAL A 83 -6.55 -0.92 5.19
C VAL A 83 -6.55 -1.87 6.36
#